data_AF-A0A9X9LW46-F1
#
_entry.id   AF-A0A9X9LW46-F1
#
_cell.length_a   1.000
_cell.length_b   1.000
_cell.length_c   1.000
_cell.angle_alpha   90.00
_cell.angle_beta   90.00
_cell.angle_gamma   90.00
#
_symmetry.space_group_name_H-M   'P 1'
#
loop_
_entity.id
_entity.type
_entity.pdbx_description
1 polymer ?
#
loop_
_entity_poly.entity_id
_entity_poly.type
_entity_poly.pdbx_seq_one_letter_code
_entity_poly.pdbx_strand_id
1 'polypeptide(L)'
;MDPDSDQPLNSLDVNPLRKPRTPPLETFKKVGVPIIAALLSLATIIVMAVLIKVILDKYYFLCGQPLHFISRRQVCDGQQDCASGEDEQHCVKTFPDGSPVAVRLSRDRSTLQVLDPATRSWASACFDNFTEALAKTACGQMGYASKPTFKAVEIGPDQDLDVVGITENGQELQVQNLSGPCLSDSLVSLHCLACGDSLKAPRVVGGEMASVDSWPWQVSIQYNKQHICGGSILDAHWILTAAHCFR
;
A
#
# COMPACT_ATOMS: atom_id res chain seq x y z
N MET A 1 3.62 124.55 -10.20
CA MET A 1 2.20 124.96 -10.27
C MET A 1 1.53 124.03 -11.25
N ASP A 2 0.57 123.18 -10.92
CA ASP A 2 -0.16 122.86 -9.69
C ASP A 2 -0.74 121.42 -9.88
N PRO A 3 -1.30 120.77 -8.84
CA PRO A 3 -0.94 119.41 -8.48
C PRO A 3 -2.19 118.49 -8.40
N ASP A 4 -2.04 117.39 -7.68
CA ASP A 4 -3.07 116.62 -6.98
C ASP A 4 -3.76 115.45 -7.72
N SER A 5 -3.41 114.23 -7.28
CA SER A 5 -4.39 113.25 -6.76
C SER A 5 -3.68 112.09 -6.06
N ASP A 6 -4.15 111.78 -4.84
CA ASP A 6 -3.57 110.90 -3.82
C ASP A 6 -3.61 109.37 -4.11
N GLN A 7 -2.44 108.71 -3.97
CA GLN A 7 -2.02 107.53 -3.14
C GLN A 7 -3.06 106.50 -2.57
N PRO A 8 -2.70 105.27 -2.05
CA PRO A 8 -1.65 104.24 -2.29
C PRO A 8 -2.20 102.78 -2.50
N LEU A 9 -1.32 101.76 -2.72
CA LEU A 9 -1.14 100.52 -1.90
C LEU A 9 -0.59 99.27 -2.66
N ASN A 10 0.52 98.75 -2.13
CA ASN A 10 0.95 97.35 -1.94
C ASN A 10 1.51 96.47 -3.08
N SER A 11 2.78 96.14 -2.87
CA SER A 11 3.50 94.92 -3.28
C SER A 11 2.81 93.64 -2.79
N LEU A 12 2.78 92.60 -3.63
CA LEU A 12 2.64 91.20 -3.19
C LEU A 12 3.40 90.27 -4.13
N ASP A 13 4.34 89.54 -3.53
CA ASP A 13 5.13 88.42 -4.04
C ASP A 13 4.31 87.41 -4.85
N VAL A 14 4.78 87.06 -6.05
CA VAL A 14 4.30 85.90 -6.79
C VAL A 14 5.22 84.71 -6.50
N ASN A 15 4.87 83.93 -5.47
CA ASN A 15 5.46 82.62 -5.26
C ASN A 15 4.86 81.60 -6.26
N PRO A 16 5.66 80.72 -6.90
CA PRO A 16 5.13 79.71 -7.81
C PRO A 16 4.26 78.69 -7.06
N LEU A 17 3.04 78.45 -7.55
CA LEU A 17 2.11 77.46 -7.01
C LEU A 17 2.78 76.07 -7.02
N ARG A 18 3.23 75.62 -5.85
CA ARG A 18 3.68 74.24 -5.63
C ARG A 18 2.48 73.31 -5.77
N LYS A 19 2.50 72.45 -6.80
CA LYS A 19 1.47 71.41 -7.02
C LYS A 19 1.27 70.62 -5.72
N PRO A 20 0.05 70.45 -5.20
CA PRO A 20 -0.17 69.77 -3.93
C PRO A 20 0.37 68.34 -4.01
N ARG A 21 1.32 67.97 -3.13
CA ARG A 21 1.62 66.55 -2.88
C ARG A 21 0.38 65.95 -2.25
N THR A 22 -0.37 65.16 -3.01
CA THR A 22 -1.47 64.36 -2.48
C THR A 22 -0.92 63.46 -1.38
N PRO A 23 -1.58 63.40 -0.20
CA PRO A 23 -1.10 62.60 0.92
C PRO A 23 -0.99 61.12 0.49
N PRO A 24 -0.03 60.35 1.01
CA PRO A 24 0.17 58.94 0.65
C PRO A 24 -1.12 58.10 0.78
N LEU A 25 -2.03 58.51 1.67
CA LEU A 25 -3.36 57.93 1.87
C LEU A 25 -4.31 58.08 0.67
N GLU A 26 -4.25 59.19 -0.07
CA GLU A 26 -5.08 59.44 -1.27
C GLU A 26 -4.63 58.55 -2.45
N THR A 27 -3.31 58.40 -2.61
CA THR A 27 -2.72 57.53 -3.64
C THR A 27 -2.98 56.05 -3.33
N PHE A 28 -2.91 55.66 -2.05
CA PHE A 28 -3.25 54.31 -1.60
C PHE A 28 -4.73 53.98 -1.81
N LYS A 29 -5.64 54.93 -1.57
CA LYS A 29 -7.08 54.74 -1.86
C LYS A 29 -7.37 54.61 -3.36
N LYS A 30 -6.66 55.36 -4.21
CA LYS A 30 -6.90 55.36 -5.67
C LYS A 30 -6.25 54.18 -6.39
N VAL A 31 -5.11 53.68 -5.91
CA VAL A 31 -4.32 52.64 -6.60
C VAL A 31 -4.18 51.37 -5.77
N GLY A 32 -3.98 51.48 -4.45
CA GLY A 32 -3.81 50.33 -3.56
C GLY A 32 -5.08 49.51 -3.35
N VAL A 33 -6.22 50.17 -3.12
CA VAL A 33 -7.52 49.50 -2.94
C VAL A 33 -7.96 48.65 -4.14
N PRO A 34 -7.91 49.12 -5.41
CA PRO A 34 -8.29 48.28 -6.55
C PRO A 34 -7.33 47.10 -6.76
N ILE A 35 -6.03 47.27 -6.49
CA ILE A 35 -5.06 46.17 -6.59
C ILE A 35 -5.34 45.10 -5.53
N ILE A 36 -5.58 45.50 -4.28
CA ILE A 36 -5.92 44.57 -3.19
C ILE A 36 -7.24 43.86 -3.51
N ALA A 37 -8.25 44.56 -4.01
CA ALA A 37 -9.52 43.96 -4.42
C ALA A 37 -9.32 42.94 -5.55
N ALA A 38 -8.50 43.24 -6.55
CA ALA A 38 -8.18 42.32 -7.65
C ALA A 38 -7.45 41.07 -7.15
N LEU A 39 -6.44 41.23 -6.27
CA LEU A 39 -5.70 40.12 -5.68
C LEU A 39 -6.60 39.22 -4.81
N LEU A 40 -7.50 39.82 -4.01
CA LEU A 40 -8.47 39.06 -3.23
C LEU A 40 -9.45 38.30 -4.12
N SER A 41 -9.92 38.91 -5.22
CA SER A 41 -10.79 38.23 -6.18
C SER A 41 -10.10 37.07 -6.91
N LEU A 42 -8.82 37.22 -7.24
CA LEU A 42 -8.05 36.15 -7.84
C LEU A 42 -7.82 35.00 -6.85
N ALA A 43 -7.48 35.33 -5.59
CA ALA A 43 -7.31 34.35 -4.53
C ALA A 43 -8.60 33.55 -4.28
N THR A 44 -9.77 34.20 -4.26
CA THR A 44 -11.05 33.49 -4.09
C THR A 44 -11.35 32.57 -5.27
N ILE A 45 -11.09 32.99 -6.51
CA ILE A 45 -11.25 32.13 -7.70
C ILE A 45 -10.36 30.89 -7.60
N ILE A 46 -9.09 31.05 -7.20
CA ILE A 46 -8.15 29.92 -7.06
C ILE A 46 -8.64 28.95 -5.98
N VAL A 47 -9.06 29.47 -4.81
CA VAL A 47 -9.59 28.63 -3.73
C VAL A 47 -10.84 27.88 -4.18
N MET A 48 -11.76 28.55 -4.89
CA MET A 48 -12.95 27.91 -5.44
C MET A 48 -12.61 26.82 -6.47
N ALA A 49 -11.64 27.07 -7.36
CA ALA A 49 -11.20 26.08 -8.34
C ALA A 49 -10.57 24.85 -7.67
N VAL A 50 -9.74 25.05 -6.63
CA VAL A 50 -9.15 23.96 -5.84
C VAL A 50 -10.25 23.18 -5.11
N LEU A 51 -11.23 23.85 -4.50
CA LEU A 51 -12.35 23.18 -3.84
C LEU A 51 -13.18 22.36 -4.82
N ILE A 52 -13.50 22.91 -5.99
CA ILE A 52 -14.21 22.19 -7.06
C ILE A 52 -13.41 20.95 -7.47
N LYS A 53 -12.10 21.09 -7.71
CA LYS A 53 -11.23 19.95 -8.04
C LYS A 53 -11.26 18.87 -6.97
N VAL A 54 -11.10 19.24 -5.69
CA VAL A 54 -11.14 18.29 -4.56
C VAL A 54 -12.48 17.57 -4.47
N ILE A 55 -13.60 18.29 -4.71
CA ILE A 55 -14.93 17.68 -4.72
C ILE A 55 -15.10 16.73 -5.90
N LEU A 56 -14.69 17.15 -7.11
CA LEU A 56 -14.76 16.31 -8.30
C LEU A 56 -13.94 15.03 -8.15
N ASP A 57 -12.69 15.14 -7.72
CA ASP A 57 -11.78 14.01 -7.51
C ASP A 57 -12.29 13.06 -6.39
N LYS A 58 -13.14 13.56 -5.48
CA LYS A 58 -13.73 12.77 -4.40
C LYS A 58 -14.94 11.96 -4.84
N TYR A 59 -15.81 12.53 -5.68
CA TYR A 59 -17.12 11.95 -6.02
C TYR A 59 -17.21 11.36 -7.42
N TYR A 60 -16.34 11.78 -8.33
CA TYR A 60 -16.41 11.40 -9.74
C TYR A 60 -15.08 10.81 -10.23
N PHE A 61 -15.17 9.96 -11.24
CA PHE A 61 -14.06 9.44 -12.01
C PHE A 61 -14.20 9.91 -13.46
N LEU A 62 -13.08 10.26 -14.09
CA LEU A 62 -13.04 10.79 -15.44
C LEU A 62 -12.53 9.71 -16.41
N CYS A 63 -13.42 9.23 -17.27
CA CYS A 63 -13.07 8.34 -18.37
C CYS A 63 -12.17 9.08 -19.38
N GLY A 64 -11.15 8.39 -19.91
CA GLY A 64 -10.11 8.97 -20.76
C GLY A 64 -10.60 9.27 -22.18
N GLN A 65 -11.40 8.39 -22.80
CA GLN A 65 -11.88 8.55 -24.18
C GLN A 65 -13.22 7.81 -24.46
N PRO A 66 -14.31 8.52 -24.80
CA PRO A 66 -14.48 9.97 -24.71
C PRO A 66 -14.45 10.45 -23.25
N LEU A 67 -14.13 11.74 -23.04
CA LEU A 67 -14.16 12.35 -21.71
C LEU A 67 -15.59 12.28 -21.15
N HIS A 68 -15.79 11.42 -20.15
CA HIS A 68 -17.08 11.16 -19.54
C HIS A 68 -16.91 11.04 -18.02
N PHE A 69 -17.82 11.63 -17.25
CA PHE A 69 -17.79 11.55 -15.79
C PHE A 69 -18.72 10.43 -15.31
N ILE A 70 -18.18 9.52 -14.51
CA ILE A 70 -18.96 8.50 -13.80
C ILE A 70 -18.85 8.72 -12.29
N SER A 71 -19.81 8.20 -11.54
CA SER A 71 -19.74 8.21 -10.08
C SER A 71 -18.58 7.35 -9.61
N ARG A 72 -17.86 7.77 -8.56
CA ARG A 72 -16.77 6.96 -7.99
C ARG A 72 -17.23 5.61 -7.42
N ARG A 73 -18.55 5.40 -7.26
CA ARG A 73 -19.16 4.12 -6.86
C ARG A 73 -19.27 3.11 -8.00
N GLN A 74 -19.19 3.58 -9.24
CA GLN A 74 -19.26 2.77 -10.45
C GLN A 74 -17.89 2.24 -10.87
N VAL A 75 -16.82 2.78 -10.28
CA VAL A 75 -15.47 2.26 -10.50
C VAL A 75 -15.34 0.93 -9.74
N CYS A 76 -15.01 -0.14 -10.45
CA CYS A 76 -14.86 -1.49 -9.90
C CYS A 76 -16.18 -2.12 -9.43
N ASP A 77 -17.30 -1.80 -10.09
CA ASP A 77 -18.60 -2.40 -9.80
C ASP A 77 -18.93 -3.62 -10.69
N GLY A 78 -18.00 -3.97 -11.60
CA GLY A 78 -18.14 -5.08 -12.53
C GLY A 78 -18.94 -4.74 -13.78
N GLN A 79 -19.35 -3.49 -13.98
CA GLN A 79 -19.98 -3.00 -15.20
C GLN A 79 -19.00 -2.10 -15.95
N GLN A 80 -19.00 -2.20 -17.28
CA GLN A 80 -18.17 -1.34 -18.11
C GLN A 80 -18.91 -0.03 -18.39
N ASP A 81 -18.69 0.97 -17.53
CA ASP A 81 -19.30 2.30 -17.65
C ASP A 81 -18.44 3.25 -18.49
N CYS A 82 -17.11 3.10 -18.49
CA CYS A 82 -16.25 3.81 -19.44
C CYS A 82 -16.17 3.04 -20.78
N ALA A 83 -16.15 3.77 -21.90
CA ALA A 83 -16.07 3.16 -23.24
C ALA A 83 -14.84 2.26 -23.45
N SER A 84 -13.73 2.58 -22.76
CA SER A 84 -12.49 1.78 -22.80
C SER A 84 -12.36 0.79 -21.63
N GLY A 85 -13.35 0.71 -20.74
CA GLY A 85 -13.36 -0.18 -19.57
C GLY A 85 -12.25 0.10 -18.55
N GLU A 86 -11.72 1.33 -18.55
CA GLU A 86 -10.63 1.76 -17.68
C GLU A 86 -11.05 1.84 -16.20
N ASP A 87 -12.35 1.97 -15.95
CA ASP A 87 -13.02 1.85 -14.65
C ASP A 87 -12.90 0.45 -14.04
N GLU A 88 -12.73 -0.60 -14.85
CA GLU A 88 -12.69 -2.00 -14.40
C GLU A 88 -11.29 -2.65 -14.51
N GLN A 89 -10.32 -1.96 -15.09
CA GLN A 89 -9.00 -2.55 -15.37
C GLN A 89 -8.07 -2.66 -14.15
N HIS A 90 -8.20 -1.74 -13.18
CA HIS A 90 -7.27 -1.63 -12.04
C HIS A 90 -7.96 -1.80 -10.69
N CYS A 91 -8.82 -2.82 -10.61
CA CYS A 91 -9.63 -3.07 -9.43
C CYS A 91 -8.93 -3.96 -8.40
N VAL A 92 -9.15 -3.62 -7.13
CA VAL A 92 -8.74 -4.49 -6.01
C VAL A 92 -9.58 -5.75 -6.08
N LYS A 93 -8.94 -6.87 -6.39
CA LYS A 93 -9.59 -8.18 -6.35
C LYS A 93 -9.63 -8.64 -4.90
N THR A 94 -10.83 -8.68 -4.32
CA THR A 94 -11.07 -9.41 -3.08
C THR A 94 -11.03 -10.89 -3.41
N PHE A 95 -10.00 -11.59 -2.95
CA PHE A 95 -9.98 -13.05 -3.02
C PHE A 95 -10.94 -13.58 -1.96
N PRO A 96 -11.99 -14.34 -2.34
CA PRO A 96 -12.87 -14.95 -1.34
C PRO A 96 -12.03 -15.87 -0.46
N ASP A 97 -12.38 -15.95 0.83
CA ASP A 97 -11.76 -16.93 1.73
C ASP A 97 -11.95 -18.31 1.11
N GLY A 98 -10.85 -18.91 0.68
CA GLY A 98 -10.85 -20.24 0.10
C GLY A 98 -11.31 -21.28 1.13
N SER A 99 -11.60 -22.49 0.66
CA SER A 99 -11.80 -23.63 1.56
C SER A 99 -10.65 -23.72 2.57
N PRO A 100 -10.92 -24.07 3.84
CA PRO A 100 -9.88 -24.17 4.86
C PRO A 100 -8.79 -25.13 4.40
N VAL A 101 -7.55 -24.65 4.35
CA VAL A 101 -6.41 -25.50 3.97
C VAL A 101 -6.13 -26.46 5.14
N ALA A 102 -6.24 -27.76 4.89
CA ALA A 102 -6.06 -28.81 5.89
C ALA A 102 -4.57 -29.15 6.16
N VAL A 103 -3.63 -28.39 5.59
CA VAL A 103 -2.19 -28.59 5.72
C VAL A 103 -1.49 -27.27 6.04
N ARG A 104 -0.47 -27.33 6.90
CA ARG A 104 0.36 -26.17 7.25
C ARG A 104 1.79 -26.59 7.58
N LEU A 105 2.68 -25.60 7.66
CA LEU A 105 4.05 -25.78 8.14
C LEU A 105 4.20 -25.17 9.54
N SER A 106 4.95 -25.85 10.40
CA SER A 106 5.33 -25.31 11.70
C SER A 106 6.27 -24.11 11.55
N ARG A 107 6.23 -23.21 12.54
CA ARG A 107 7.05 -21.99 12.53
C ARG A 107 8.53 -22.23 12.85
N ASP A 108 8.82 -23.26 13.63
CA ASP A 108 10.16 -23.53 14.19
C ASP A 108 11.07 -24.29 13.21
N ARG A 109 10.54 -25.35 12.60
CA ARG A 109 11.33 -26.32 11.81
C ARG A 109 10.71 -26.64 10.45
N SER A 110 9.72 -25.86 10.03
CA SER A 110 8.96 -26.10 8.80
C SER A 110 8.41 -27.54 8.75
N THR A 111 7.99 -28.09 9.90
CA THR A 111 7.46 -29.44 9.94
C THR A 111 6.04 -29.46 9.39
N LEU A 112 5.75 -30.44 8.53
CA LEU A 112 4.44 -30.58 7.91
C LEU A 112 3.42 -31.01 8.96
N GLN A 113 2.32 -30.28 9.05
CA GLN A 113 1.19 -30.58 9.92
C GLN A 113 -0.08 -30.73 9.09
N VAL A 114 -0.85 -31.76 9.40
CA VAL A 114 -2.13 -32.08 8.75
C VAL A 114 -3.24 -31.97 9.78
N LEU A 115 -4.35 -31.37 9.39
CA LEU A 115 -5.54 -31.25 10.23
C LEU A 115 -6.27 -32.60 10.25
N ASP A 116 -6.44 -33.17 11.43
CA ASP A 116 -7.33 -34.31 11.60
C ASP A 116 -8.79 -33.83 11.63
N PRO A 117 -9.63 -34.23 10.67
CA PRO A 117 -11.03 -33.83 10.65
C PRO A 117 -11.85 -34.39 11.82
N ALA A 118 -11.44 -35.52 12.41
CA ALA A 118 -12.16 -36.18 13.50
C ALA A 118 -11.95 -35.45 14.84
N THR A 119 -10.69 -35.16 15.18
CA THR A 119 -10.33 -34.50 16.45
C THR A 119 -10.26 -32.97 16.35
N ARG A 120 -10.22 -32.41 15.12
CA ARG A 120 -9.95 -30.98 14.85
C ARG A 120 -8.58 -30.52 15.38
N SER A 121 -7.67 -31.45 15.67
CA SER A 121 -6.31 -31.15 16.10
C SER A 121 -5.35 -31.19 14.90
N TRP A 122 -4.19 -30.55 15.07
CA TRP A 122 -3.11 -30.61 14.09
C TRP A 122 -2.13 -31.69 14.52
N ALA A 123 -1.89 -32.65 13.63
CA ALA A 123 -0.91 -33.70 13.82
C ALA A 123 0.30 -33.47 12.90
N SER A 124 1.49 -33.83 13.37
CA SER A 124 2.74 -33.73 12.61
C SER A 124 2.89 -34.96 11.70
N ALA A 125 3.34 -34.73 10.47
CA ALA A 125 3.50 -35.80 9.49
C ALA A 125 4.76 -36.64 9.77
N CYS A 126 4.57 -37.95 9.80
CA CYS A 126 5.63 -38.93 9.91
C CYS A 126 6.51 -38.97 8.66
N PHE A 127 7.83 -39.11 8.84
CA PHE A 127 8.76 -39.23 7.71
C PHE A 127 8.71 -40.59 7.01
N ASP A 128 8.24 -41.63 7.71
CA ASP A 128 8.18 -43.00 7.16
C ASP A 128 7.29 -43.04 5.92
N ASN A 129 7.81 -43.65 4.84
CA ASN A 129 7.13 -43.75 3.55
C ASN A 129 6.69 -42.40 2.94
N PHE A 130 7.25 -41.27 3.39
CA PHE A 130 6.97 -39.98 2.79
C PHE A 130 7.63 -39.86 1.41
N THR A 131 6.87 -39.42 0.41
CA THR A 131 7.28 -39.41 -1.01
C THR A 131 7.25 -38.02 -1.61
N GLU A 132 7.94 -37.82 -2.75
CA GLU A 132 7.87 -36.57 -3.52
C GLU A 132 6.43 -36.24 -3.99
N ALA A 133 5.58 -37.26 -4.21
CA ALA A 133 4.17 -37.05 -4.55
C ALA A 133 3.42 -36.39 -3.39
N LEU A 134 3.53 -36.94 -2.17
CA LEU A 134 2.93 -36.35 -0.97
C LEU A 134 3.44 -34.93 -0.71
N ALA A 135 4.73 -34.67 -0.93
CA ALA A 135 5.31 -33.33 -0.83
C ALA A 135 4.68 -32.35 -1.83
N LYS A 136 4.48 -32.76 -3.09
CA LYS A 136 3.84 -31.93 -4.12
C LYS A 136 2.38 -31.63 -3.77
N THR A 137 1.66 -32.61 -3.25
CA THR A 137 0.27 -32.45 -2.82
C THR A 137 0.17 -31.48 -1.65
N ALA A 138 1.00 -31.64 -0.61
CA ALA A 138 1.07 -30.71 0.52
C ALA A 138 1.30 -29.26 0.05
N CYS A 139 2.31 -29.07 -0.79
CA CYS A 139 2.68 -27.75 -1.29
C CYS A 139 1.60 -27.16 -2.20
N GLY A 140 0.99 -27.97 -3.06
CA GLY A 140 -0.12 -27.57 -3.92
C GLY A 140 -1.34 -27.10 -3.13
N GLN A 141 -1.71 -27.82 -2.06
CA GLN A 141 -2.79 -27.41 -1.16
C GLN A 141 -2.51 -26.09 -0.43
N MET A 142 -1.23 -25.81 -0.13
CA MET A 142 -0.80 -24.52 0.42
C MET A 142 -0.63 -23.41 -0.65
N GLY A 143 -0.94 -23.71 -1.92
CA GLY A 143 -0.90 -22.75 -3.02
C GLY A 143 0.45 -22.63 -3.74
N TYR A 144 1.40 -23.52 -3.47
CA TYR A 144 2.72 -23.51 -4.12
C TYR A 144 2.74 -24.41 -5.36
N ALA A 145 3.28 -23.88 -6.46
CA ALA A 145 3.48 -24.63 -7.72
C ALA A 145 4.93 -25.10 -7.94
N SER A 146 5.84 -24.76 -7.02
CA SER A 146 7.27 -25.06 -7.15
C SER A 146 7.60 -26.50 -6.78
N LYS A 147 8.78 -26.97 -7.23
CA LYS A 147 9.29 -28.30 -6.87
C LYS A 147 9.67 -28.30 -5.37
N PRO A 148 9.03 -29.15 -4.54
CA PRO A 148 9.30 -29.16 -3.11
C PRO A 148 10.59 -29.90 -2.77
N THR A 149 11.18 -29.55 -1.63
CA THR A 149 12.28 -30.28 -1.00
C THR A 149 11.90 -30.66 0.42
N PHE A 150 12.28 -31.86 0.86
CA PHE A 150 11.94 -32.34 2.20
C PHE A 150 13.10 -33.12 2.83
N LYS A 151 13.16 -33.13 4.16
CA LYS A 151 14.18 -33.82 4.96
C LYS A 151 13.59 -34.37 6.26
N ALA A 152 14.23 -35.40 6.80
CA ALA A 152 13.91 -35.95 8.12
C ALA A 152 14.41 -35.01 9.23
N VAL A 153 13.60 -34.82 10.26
CA VAL A 153 13.95 -34.07 11.47
C VAL A 153 13.54 -34.87 12.70
N GLU A 154 14.48 -35.10 13.62
CA GLU A 154 14.24 -35.88 14.83
C GLU A 154 13.23 -35.21 15.77
N ILE A 155 12.41 -36.03 16.43
CA ILE A 155 11.50 -35.62 17.50
C ILE A 155 12.33 -35.33 18.75
N GLY A 156 12.18 -34.14 19.33
CA GLY A 156 12.88 -33.78 20.55
C GLY A 156 12.27 -34.49 21.78
N PRO A 157 13.07 -34.84 22.80
CA PRO A 157 12.62 -35.66 23.94
C PRO A 157 11.55 -35.02 24.84
N ASP A 158 11.32 -33.70 24.73
CA ASP A 158 10.34 -32.94 25.52
C ASP A 158 9.12 -32.47 24.71
N GLN A 159 8.92 -32.98 23.49
CA GLN A 159 7.83 -32.55 22.62
C GLN A 159 6.69 -33.56 22.60
N ASP A 160 5.60 -33.23 23.29
CA ASP A 160 4.31 -33.91 23.17
C ASP A 160 3.67 -33.53 21.82
N LEU A 161 4.04 -34.26 20.78
CA LEU A 161 3.54 -34.09 19.42
C LEU A 161 2.70 -35.31 19.04
N ASP A 162 1.50 -35.05 18.54
CA ASP A 162 0.72 -36.07 17.84
C ASP A 162 1.36 -36.29 16.47
N VAL A 163 1.84 -37.51 16.22
CA VAL A 163 2.56 -37.87 15.00
C VAL A 163 1.78 -38.93 14.26
N VAL A 164 1.48 -38.67 12.99
CA VAL A 164 0.61 -39.53 12.19
C VAL A 164 1.21 -39.84 10.83
N GLY A 165 0.92 -41.03 10.33
CA GLY A 165 1.09 -41.33 8.92
C GLY A 165 0.13 -40.49 8.08
N ILE A 166 0.52 -40.19 6.84
CA ILE A 166 -0.32 -39.42 5.92
C ILE A 166 -0.54 -40.19 4.62
N THR A 167 -1.68 -39.95 4.01
CA THR A 167 -2.03 -40.49 2.70
C THR A 167 -2.60 -39.39 1.82
N GLU A 168 -2.54 -39.59 0.51
CA GLU A 168 -3.20 -38.73 -0.46
C GLU A 168 -4.51 -39.39 -0.93
N ASN A 169 -5.57 -38.60 -1.01
CA ASN A 169 -6.81 -38.98 -1.68
C ASN A 169 -7.33 -37.78 -2.48
N GLY A 170 -7.42 -37.90 -3.81
CA GLY A 170 -8.01 -36.85 -4.65
C GLY A 170 -7.32 -35.49 -4.57
N GLN A 171 -5.97 -35.45 -4.56
CA GLN A 171 -5.14 -34.23 -4.40
C GLN A 171 -5.25 -33.55 -3.04
N GLU A 172 -5.77 -34.25 -2.03
CA GLU A 172 -5.84 -33.76 -0.65
C GLU A 172 -5.11 -34.73 0.29
N LEU A 173 -4.27 -34.18 1.16
CA LEU A 173 -3.61 -34.95 2.21
C LEU A 173 -4.57 -35.22 3.36
N GLN A 174 -4.57 -36.46 3.81
CA GLN A 174 -5.40 -36.95 4.90
C GLN A 174 -4.55 -37.70 5.92
N VAL A 175 -4.99 -37.63 7.17
CA VAL A 175 -4.39 -38.40 8.25
C VAL A 175 -4.70 -39.89 8.05
N GLN A 176 -3.67 -40.72 8.12
CA GLN A 176 -3.81 -42.16 8.20
C GLN A 176 -3.81 -42.54 9.69
N ASN A 177 -4.83 -43.30 10.13
CA ASN A 177 -4.96 -43.81 11.50
C ASN A 177 -3.91 -44.88 11.82
N LEU A 178 -2.63 -44.50 11.76
CA LEU A 178 -1.53 -45.19 12.40
C LEU A 178 -1.31 -44.46 13.72
N SER A 179 -2.06 -44.86 14.75
CA SER A 179 -1.97 -44.32 16.11
C SER A 179 -0.72 -44.82 16.84
N GLY A 180 0.45 -44.71 16.21
CA GLY A 180 1.72 -45.20 16.75
C GLY A 180 2.89 -44.29 16.34
N PRO A 181 3.96 -44.26 17.14
CA PRO A 181 5.15 -43.47 16.83
C PRO A 181 5.77 -43.90 15.50
N CYS A 182 6.35 -42.95 14.78
CA CYS A 182 7.16 -43.25 13.59
C CYS A 182 8.24 -44.27 13.94
N LEU A 183 8.45 -45.27 13.07
CA LEU A 183 9.56 -46.22 13.24
C LEU A 183 10.92 -45.51 13.19
N SER A 184 11.00 -44.40 12.45
CA SER A 184 12.20 -43.57 12.34
C SER A 184 12.33 -42.48 13.41
N ASP A 185 11.34 -42.30 14.29
CA ASP A 185 11.26 -41.15 15.24
C ASP A 185 11.53 -39.78 14.56
N SER A 186 11.17 -39.67 13.27
CA SER A 186 11.48 -38.53 12.43
C SER A 186 10.22 -37.92 11.82
N LEU A 187 10.18 -36.59 11.84
CA LEU A 187 9.14 -35.77 11.21
C LEU A 187 9.57 -35.31 9.83
N VAL A 188 8.59 -34.95 9.01
CA VAL A 188 8.82 -34.32 7.71
C VAL A 188 9.04 -32.82 7.89
N SER A 189 10.24 -32.33 7.59
CA SER A 189 10.49 -30.91 7.32
C SER A 189 10.35 -30.65 5.83
N LEU A 190 9.41 -29.78 5.45
CA LEU A 190 9.01 -29.53 4.06
C LEU A 190 9.24 -28.07 3.68
N HIS A 191 9.89 -27.86 2.54
CA HIS A 191 10.07 -26.57 1.91
C HIS A 191 9.41 -26.57 0.53
N CYS A 192 8.37 -25.76 0.37
CA CYS A 192 7.60 -25.66 -0.87
C CYS A 192 8.17 -24.65 -1.88
N LEU A 193 9.05 -23.77 -1.43
CA LEU A 193 9.78 -22.80 -2.24
C LEU A 193 11.22 -22.70 -1.73
N ALA A 194 12.14 -22.48 -2.67
CA ALA A 194 13.50 -22.04 -2.36
C ALA A 194 13.52 -20.51 -2.20
N CYS A 195 12.86 -19.99 -1.16
CA CYS A 195 12.84 -18.57 -0.85
C CYS A 195 12.87 -18.35 0.67
N GLY A 196 13.22 -17.14 1.12
CA GLY A 196 13.20 -16.79 2.54
C GLY A 196 14.50 -17.09 3.30
N ASP A 197 15.56 -17.53 2.62
CA ASP A 197 16.88 -17.67 3.21
C ASP A 197 17.50 -16.29 3.45
N SER A 198 17.72 -15.94 4.72
CA SER A 198 18.52 -14.77 5.11
C SER A 198 19.73 -15.23 5.92
N LEU A 199 20.86 -14.56 5.70
CA LEU A 199 22.08 -14.74 6.48
C LEU A 199 21.98 -14.16 7.90
N LYS A 200 20.84 -13.55 8.29
CA LYS A 200 20.66 -12.81 9.55
C LYS A 200 19.47 -13.33 10.35
N ALA A 201 19.60 -13.24 11.69
CA ALA A 201 18.61 -13.74 12.64
C ALA A 201 17.28 -12.94 12.60
N PRO A 202 16.14 -13.57 12.94
CA PRO A 202 14.78 -13.03 12.71
C PRO A 202 14.37 -11.85 13.60
N ARG A 203 15.24 -11.32 14.46
CA ARG A 203 14.88 -10.26 15.42
C ARG A 203 15.86 -9.11 15.37
N VAL A 204 15.35 -7.93 15.00
CA VAL A 204 16.08 -6.66 15.02
C VAL A 204 15.56 -5.81 16.17
N VAL A 205 16.40 -5.54 17.17
CA VAL A 205 16.17 -4.51 18.21
C VAL A 205 17.43 -3.66 18.24
N GLY A 206 17.31 -2.34 18.02
CA GLY A 206 18.48 -1.46 17.88
C GLY A 206 19.28 -1.70 16.59
N GLY A 207 18.58 -1.95 15.48
CA GLY A 207 19.18 -2.38 14.21
C GLY A 207 20.18 -1.41 13.59
N GLU A 208 21.07 -1.96 12.78
CA GLU A 208 22.04 -1.25 11.95
C GLU A 208 21.59 -1.23 10.47
N MET A 209 22.28 -0.45 9.64
CA MET A 209 22.01 -0.42 8.21
C MET A 209 22.19 -1.82 7.60
N ALA A 210 21.15 -2.34 6.96
CA ALA A 210 21.20 -3.64 6.32
C ALA A 210 22.06 -3.60 5.06
N SER A 211 22.84 -4.67 4.85
CA SER A 211 23.50 -4.89 3.54
C SER A 211 22.47 -5.31 2.50
N VAL A 212 22.79 -5.11 1.22
CA VAL A 212 21.90 -5.42 0.09
C VAL A 212 21.38 -6.86 0.11
N ASP A 213 22.20 -7.81 0.57
CA ASP A 213 21.87 -9.24 0.55
C ASP A 213 21.18 -9.72 1.84
N SER A 214 20.97 -8.85 2.82
CA SER A 214 20.42 -9.25 4.12
C SER A 214 18.93 -9.60 4.06
N TRP A 215 18.17 -8.90 3.22
CA TRP A 215 16.72 -9.03 3.12
C TRP A 215 16.27 -8.95 1.66
N PRO A 216 16.57 -9.97 0.84
CA PRO A 216 16.39 -9.90 -0.61
C PRO A 216 14.93 -9.75 -1.05
N TRP A 217 13.98 -10.11 -0.19
CA TRP A 217 12.55 -9.91 -0.44
C TRP A 217 12.05 -8.51 -0.09
N GLN A 218 12.82 -7.67 0.60
CA GLN A 218 12.36 -6.34 1.04
C GLN A 218 12.22 -5.40 -0.16
N VAL A 219 11.06 -4.78 -0.31
CA VAL A 219 10.81 -3.77 -1.35
C VAL A 219 10.33 -2.44 -0.77
N SER A 220 10.55 -1.38 -1.55
CA SER A 220 9.98 -0.06 -1.34
C SER A 220 8.90 0.18 -2.39
N ILE A 221 7.64 0.26 -1.93
CA ILE A 221 6.52 0.66 -2.77
C ILE A 221 6.54 2.18 -2.89
N GLN A 222 6.53 2.69 -4.12
CA GLN A 222 6.65 4.12 -4.40
C GLN A 222 5.45 4.66 -5.19
N TYR A 223 4.99 5.84 -4.82
CA TYR A 223 4.03 6.65 -5.57
C TYR A 223 4.65 8.02 -5.85
N ASN A 224 4.60 8.50 -7.10
CA ASN A 224 5.28 9.74 -7.53
C ASN A 224 6.77 9.79 -7.14
N LYS A 225 7.49 8.66 -7.26
CA LYS A 225 8.91 8.50 -6.89
C LYS A 225 9.20 8.73 -5.39
N GLN A 226 8.17 8.70 -4.54
CA GLN A 226 8.30 8.77 -3.10
C GLN A 226 7.90 7.45 -2.47
N HIS A 227 8.68 7.00 -1.48
CA HIS A 227 8.33 5.83 -0.68
C HIS A 227 7.03 6.06 0.08
N ILE A 228 6.10 5.13 -0.06
CA ILE A 228 4.83 5.15 0.68
C ILE A 228 4.70 3.97 1.65
N CYS A 229 5.25 2.82 1.32
CA CYS A 229 5.15 1.60 2.12
C CYS A 229 6.26 0.59 1.81
N GLY A 230 6.47 -0.33 2.75
CA GLY A 230 7.24 -1.54 2.50
C GLY A 230 6.41 -2.66 1.88
N GLY A 231 7.08 -3.69 1.40
CA GLY A 231 6.48 -4.95 1.01
C GLY A 231 7.50 -6.08 1.00
N SER A 232 7.02 -7.29 0.75
CA SER A 232 7.84 -8.50 0.61
C SER A 232 7.56 -9.16 -0.74
N ILE A 233 8.62 -9.47 -1.48
CA ILE A 233 8.52 -10.27 -2.72
C ILE A 233 8.09 -11.69 -2.33
N LEU A 234 6.99 -12.16 -2.93
CA LEU A 234 6.55 -13.56 -2.82
C LEU A 234 7.01 -14.37 -4.03
N ASP A 235 6.94 -13.78 -5.23
CA ASP A 235 7.35 -14.37 -6.50
C ASP A 235 7.65 -13.26 -7.52
N ALA A 236 8.10 -13.61 -8.72
CA ALA A 236 8.48 -12.70 -9.80
C ALA A 236 7.42 -11.63 -10.15
N HIS A 237 6.14 -11.90 -9.87
CA HIS A 237 5.02 -11.00 -10.18
C HIS A 237 4.21 -10.55 -8.96
N TRP A 238 4.57 -10.98 -7.75
CA TRP A 238 3.73 -10.77 -6.57
C TRP A 238 4.51 -10.17 -5.40
N ILE A 239 4.01 -9.03 -4.91
CA ILE A 239 4.49 -8.37 -3.68
C ILE A 239 3.36 -8.41 -2.65
N LEU A 240 3.68 -8.87 -1.44
CA LEU A 240 2.81 -8.78 -0.27
C LEU A 240 3.03 -7.45 0.45
N THR A 241 1.96 -6.77 0.82
CA THR A 241 2.01 -5.52 1.59
C THR A 241 0.71 -5.31 2.37
N ALA A 242 0.63 -4.24 3.15
CA ALA A 242 -0.54 -3.92 3.95
C ALA A 242 -1.59 -3.16 3.12
N ALA A 243 -2.85 -3.56 3.22
CA ALA A 243 -3.95 -2.91 2.49
C ALA A 243 -4.09 -1.41 2.81
N HIS A 244 -3.71 -0.97 4.01
CA HIS A 244 -3.79 0.44 4.40
C HIS A 244 -2.80 1.36 3.65
N CYS A 245 -1.85 0.79 2.89
CA CYS A 245 -0.92 1.53 2.05
C CYS A 245 -1.61 2.20 0.84
N PHE A 246 -2.81 1.75 0.47
CA PHE A 246 -3.52 2.17 -0.75
C PHE A 246 -4.92 2.74 -0.45
N ARG A 247 -5.04 3.50 0.63
CA ARG A 247 -6.28 4.22 0.98
C ARG A 247 -6.49 5.47 0.15
#